data_AF-A0A660T3R7-F1
#
_entry.id   AF-A0A660T3R7-F1
#
_cell.length_a   1.000
_cell.length_b   1.000
_cell.length_c   1.000
_cell.angle_alpha   90.00
_cell.angle_beta   90.00
_cell.angle_gamma   90.00
#
_symmetry.space_group_name_H-M   'P 1'
#
loop_
_entity.id
_entity.type
_entity.pdbx_description
1 polymer ?
#
loop_
_entity_poly.entity_id
_entity_poly.type
_entity_poly.pdbx_seq_one_letter_code
_entity_poly.pdbx_strand_id
1 'polypeptide(L)'
;MLRFQLQLGKKSLMRTLEMTLAVVITFMFLMYAVPQLNTSKVEEQPNILETLMYNPNFRNAVISNNNTLVRSLIQERFHSVARNYNFSILITNNTNAYLVLNHKRVFSEFLFISGNETNKAFKIIRLYYWRKE
;
A
#
# COMPACT_ATOMS: atom_id res chain seq x y z
N MET A 1 57.61 -34.68 25.31
CA MET A 1 57.06 -33.33 24.96
C MET A 1 56.07 -33.35 23.80
N LEU A 2 56.30 -34.11 22.72
CA LEU A 2 55.43 -34.17 21.52
C LEU A 2 53.97 -34.65 21.75
N ARG A 3 53.72 -35.54 22.71
CA ARG A 3 52.36 -36.04 23.00
C ARG A 3 51.45 -35.01 23.67
N PHE A 4 52.01 -34.03 24.38
CA PHE A 4 51.23 -33.00 25.09
C PHE A 4 50.68 -31.93 24.12
N GLN A 5 51.44 -31.61 23.06
CA GLN A 5 51.00 -30.65 22.03
C GLN A 5 49.86 -31.21 21.16
N LEU A 6 49.84 -32.51 20.88
CA LEU A 6 48.73 -33.17 20.19
C LEU A 6 47.43 -33.18 21.04
N GLN A 7 47.52 -33.28 22.37
CA GLN A 7 46.35 -33.22 23.25
C GLN A 7 45.80 -31.80 23.41
N LEU A 8 46.68 -30.79 23.49
CA LEU A 8 46.30 -29.37 23.49
C LEU A 8 45.63 -28.94 22.18
N GLY A 9 46.15 -29.41 21.03
CA GLY A 9 45.56 -29.14 19.71
C GLY A 9 44.15 -29.73 19.56
N LYS A 10 43.91 -30.94 20.07
CA LYS A 10 42.58 -31.57 20.05
C LYS A 10 41.55 -30.82 20.90
N LYS A 11 41.95 -30.33 22.07
CA LYS A 11 41.07 -29.56 22.97
C LYS A 11 40.72 -28.20 22.36
N SER A 12 41.69 -27.54 21.73
CA SER A 12 41.46 -26.29 20.99
C SER A 12 40.54 -26.51 19.78
N LEU A 13 40.78 -27.55 18.99
CA LEU A 13 39.95 -27.92 17.84
C LEU A 13 38.50 -28.22 18.22
N MET A 14 38.27 -28.97 19.32
CA MET A 14 36.93 -29.24 19.85
C MET A 14 36.18 -27.94 20.18
N ARG A 15 36.87 -26.99 20.81
CA ARG A 15 36.30 -25.69 21.18
C ARG A 15 35.98 -24.82 19.96
N THR A 16 36.83 -24.84 18.94
CA THR A 16 36.58 -24.14 17.67
C THR A 16 35.39 -24.76 16.92
N LEU A 17 35.27 -26.09 16.93
CA LEU A 17 34.17 -26.80 16.30
C LEU A 17 32.84 -26.50 17.00
N GLU A 18 32.84 -26.47 18.33
CA GLU A 18 31.69 -26.09 19.14
C GLU A 18 31.22 -24.65 18.87
N MET A 19 32.16 -23.69 18.82
CA MET A 19 31.82 -22.31 18.46
C MET A 19 31.25 -22.20 17.06
N THR A 20 31.84 -22.91 16.09
CA THR A 20 31.36 -22.91 14.71
C THR A 20 29.94 -23.47 14.62
N LEU A 21 29.67 -24.56 15.35
CA LEU A 21 28.35 -25.18 15.40
C LEU A 21 27.31 -24.25 16.03
N ALA A 22 27.66 -23.57 17.13
CA ALA A 22 26.78 -22.60 17.79
C ALA A 22 26.43 -21.43 16.85
N VAL A 23 27.40 -20.91 16.09
CA VAL A 23 27.15 -19.84 15.10
C VAL A 23 26.18 -20.32 14.02
N VAL A 24 26.39 -21.51 13.45
CA VAL A 24 25.51 -22.06 12.41
C VAL A 24 24.07 -22.23 12.91
N ILE A 25 23.90 -22.80 14.11
CA ILE A 25 22.58 -23.01 14.72
C ILE A 25 21.90 -21.66 14.99
N THR A 26 22.65 -20.67 15.48
CA THR A 26 22.11 -19.32 15.75
C THR A 26 21.65 -18.65 14.46
N PHE A 27 22.41 -18.77 13.37
CA PHE A 27 22.01 -18.24 12.06
C PHE A 27 20.78 -18.96 11.48
N MET A 28 20.72 -20.29 11.59
CA MET A 28 19.52 -21.02 11.19
C MET A 28 18.31 -20.60 12.01
N PHE A 29 18.46 -20.48 13.33
CA PHE A 29 17.39 -20.02 14.20
C PHE A 29 16.90 -18.62 13.81
N LEU A 30 17.80 -17.68 13.54
CA LEU A 30 17.40 -16.36 13.05
C LEU A 30 16.66 -16.43 11.71
N MET A 31 17.09 -17.28 10.78
CA MET A 31 16.43 -17.43 9.48
C MET A 31 15.01 -18.00 9.59
N TYR A 32 14.76 -18.93 10.53
CA TYR A 32 13.45 -19.57 10.71
C TYR A 32 12.54 -18.87 11.73
N ALA A 33 13.11 -18.27 12.78
CA ALA A 33 12.37 -17.67 13.88
C ALA A 33 12.09 -16.18 13.66
N VAL A 34 12.90 -15.46 12.86
CA VAL A 34 12.54 -14.11 12.45
C VAL A 34 11.47 -14.23 11.38
N PRO A 35 10.22 -13.81 11.64
CA PRO A 35 9.22 -13.80 10.60
C PRO A 35 9.79 -12.92 9.48
N GLN A 36 9.92 -13.50 8.29
CA GLN A 36 10.14 -12.70 7.10
C GLN A 36 9.00 -11.70 7.12
N LEU A 37 9.33 -10.41 7.34
CA LEU A 37 8.40 -9.33 7.10
C LEU A 37 8.02 -9.54 5.66
N ASN A 38 6.86 -10.18 5.44
CA ASN A 38 6.18 -10.15 4.18
C ASN A 38 6.07 -8.66 3.94
N THR A 39 6.95 -8.13 3.10
CA THR A 39 6.77 -6.85 2.46
C THR A 39 5.42 -7.06 1.81
N SER A 40 4.40 -6.57 2.51
CA SER A 40 3.02 -6.66 2.06
C SER A 40 3.14 -6.15 0.65
N LYS A 41 2.97 -7.04 -0.36
CA LYS A 41 3.07 -6.68 -1.77
C LYS A 41 2.34 -5.36 -1.82
N VAL A 42 3.09 -4.27 -2.05
CA VAL A 42 2.50 -2.94 -2.08
C VAL A 42 1.61 -3.07 -3.30
N GLU A 43 0.33 -3.38 -3.05
CA GLU A 43 -0.65 -3.55 -4.11
C GLU A 43 -0.58 -2.20 -4.82
N GLU A 44 -0.04 -2.21 -6.04
CA GLU A 44 0.13 -0.99 -6.82
C GLU A 44 -1.25 -0.35 -6.91
N GLN A 45 -1.44 0.69 -6.12
CA GLN A 45 -2.71 1.37 -6.01
C GLN A 45 -2.99 1.98 -7.37
N PRO A 46 -4.09 1.62 -8.04
CA PRO A 46 -4.40 2.17 -9.35
C PRO A 46 -4.63 3.66 -9.17
N ASN A 47 -3.72 4.49 -9.66
CA ASN A 47 -3.74 5.94 -9.46
C ASN A 47 -4.83 6.61 -10.33
N ILE A 48 -6.09 6.39 -9.94
CA ILE A 48 -7.30 6.69 -10.72
C ILE A 48 -7.55 8.20 -10.75
N LEU A 49 -7.40 8.89 -9.62
CA LEU A 49 -7.71 10.31 -9.55
C LEU A 49 -6.65 11.17 -10.28
N GLU A 50 -5.37 10.81 -10.20
CA GLU A 50 -4.31 11.59 -10.83
C GLU A 50 -4.44 11.61 -12.36
N THR A 51 -4.78 10.46 -12.95
CA THR A 51 -4.98 10.34 -14.39
C THR A 51 -6.24 11.07 -14.89
N LEU A 52 -7.27 11.20 -14.04
CA LEU A 52 -8.51 11.94 -14.37
C LEU A 52 -8.41 13.43 -14.07
N MET A 53 -7.41 13.88 -13.32
CA MET A 53 -7.22 15.29 -12.96
C MET A 53 -7.19 16.21 -14.18
N TYR A 54 -6.56 15.77 -15.27
CA TYR A 54 -6.43 16.57 -16.49
C TYR A 54 -7.66 16.53 -17.41
N ASN A 55 -8.66 15.70 -17.10
CA ASN A 55 -9.86 15.59 -17.91
C ASN A 55 -10.84 16.74 -17.57
N PRO A 56 -11.17 17.63 -18.52
CA PRO A 56 -12.05 18.77 -18.26
C PRO A 56 -13.48 18.35 -17.89
N ASN A 57 -13.98 17.25 -18.46
CA ASN A 57 -15.30 16.72 -18.13
C ASN A 57 -15.33 16.23 -16.68
N PHE A 58 -14.27 15.55 -16.24
CA PHE A 58 -14.13 15.11 -14.85
C PHE A 58 -14.09 16.30 -13.90
N ARG A 59 -13.24 17.29 -14.17
CA ARG A 59 -13.15 18.50 -13.33
C ARG A 59 -14.49 19.23 -13.23
N ASN A 60 -15.20 19.40 -14.35
CA ASN A 60 -16.53 20.02 -14.37
C ASN A 60 -17.56 19.20 -13.60
N ALA A 61 -17.49 17.87 -13.66
CA ALA A 61 -18.33 16.97 -12.87
C ALA A 61 -18.11 17.16 -11.36
N VAL A 62 -16.84 17.28 -10.94
CA VAL A 62 -16.51 17.51 -9.53
C VAL A 62 -16.96 18.89 -9.07
N ILE A 63 -16.73 19.93 -9.87
CA ILE A 63 -17.14 21.30 -9.55
C ILE A 63 -18.67 21.40 -9.44
N SER A 64 -19.41 20.75 -10.33
CA SER A 64 -20.88 20.69 -10.32
C SER A 64 -21.46 19.72 -9.28
N ASN A 65 -20.62 19.05 -8.50
CA ASN A 65 -21.02 18.07 -7.49
C ASN A 65 -21.86 16.91 -8.06
N ASN A 66 -21.61 16.52 -9.32
CA ASN A 66 -22.36 15.49 -10.02
C ASN A 66 -21.70 14.11 -9.84
N ASN A 67 -22.01 13.45 -8.73
CA ASN A 67 -21.46 12.13 -8.40
C ASN A 67 -21.74 11.07 -9.47
N THR A 68 -22.89 11.15 -10.15
CA THR A 68 -23.28 10.18 -11.19
C THR A 68 -22.34 10.28 -12.38
N LEU A 69 -22.01 11.50 -12.82
CA LEU A 69 -21.12 11.73 -13.96
C LEU A 69 -19.66 11.41 -13.62
N VAL A 70 -19.23 11.71 -12.39
CA VAL A 70 -17.91 11.29 -11.91
C VAL A 70 -17.80 9.76 -11.91
N ARG A 71 -18.84 9.07 -11.42
CA ARG A 71 -18.89 7.60 -11.41
C ARG A 71 -18.83 7.02 -12.83
N SER A 72 -19.56 7.57 -13.79
CA SER A 72 -19.53 7.08 -15.17
C SER A 72 -18.15 7.26 -15.81
N LEU A 73 -17.51 8.41 -15.60
CA LEU A 73 -16.17 8.69 -16.15
C LEU A 73 -15.10 7.75 -15.58
N ILE A 74 -15.18 7.43 -14.28
CA ILE A 74 -14.28 6.45 -13.65
C ILE A 74 -14.52 5.06 -14.25
N GLN A 75 -15.78 4.65 -14.41
CA GLN A 75 -16.13 3.33 -14.96
C GLN A 75 -15.68 3.16 -16.42
N GLU A 76 -15.86 4.19 -17.24
CA GLU A 76 -15.46 4.21 -18.64
C GLU A 76 -13.94 4.11 -18.78
N ARG A 77 -13.19 4.92 -18.01
CA ARG A 77 -11.73 4.95 -18.11
C ARG A 77 -11.06 3.74 -17.48
N PHE A 78 -11.64 3.19 -16.42
CA PHE A 78 -11.08 2.11 -15.63
C PHE A 78 -12.01 0.89 -15.59
N HIS A 79 -12.34 0.35 -16.77
CA HIS A 79 -13.15 -0.87 -16.89
C HIS A 79 -12.61 -2.05 -16.07
N SER A 80 -11.28 -2.20 -15.97
CA SER A 80 -10.63 -3.23 -15.15
C SER A 80 -10.84 -3.02 -13.65
N VAL A 81 -10.82 -1.76 -13.18
CA VAL A 81 -11.12 -1.40 -11.79
C VAL A 81 -12.60 -1.63 -11.52
N ALA A 82 -13.48 -1.17 -12.40
CA ALA A 82 -14.93 -1.36 -12.23
C ALA A 82 -15.35 -2.84 -12.21
N ARG A 83 -14.58 -3.72 -12.86
CA ARG A 83 -14.79 -5.18 -12.81
C ARG A 83 -14.41 -5.76 -11.44
N ASN A 84 -13.22 -5.45 -10.95
CA ASN A 84 -12.62 -6.11 -9.78
C ASN A 84 -12.83 -5.39 -8.44
N TYR A 85 -13.25 -4.12 -8.46
CA TYR A 85 -13.36 -3.26 -7.29
C TYR A 85 -14.74 -2.61 -7.21
N ASN A 86 -15.25 -2.50 -6.00
CA ASN A 86 -16.33 -1.60 -5.64
C ASN A 86 -15.73 -0.24 -5.27
N PHE A 87 -16.49 0.83 -5.46
CA PHE A 87 -16.02 2.17 -5.10
C PHE A 87 -17.15 3.11 -4.66
N SER A 88 -16.77 4.04 -3.79
CA SER A 88 -17.61 5.13 -3.30
C SER A 88 -16.89 6.46 -3.48
N ILE A 89 -17.66 7.51 -3.75
CA ILE A 89 -17.15 8.84 -4.08
C ILE A 89 -17.73 9.83 -3.09
N LEU A 90 -16.88 10.67 -2.52
CA LEU A 90 -17.27 11.79 -1.68
C LEU A 90 -16.71 13.08 -2.27
N ILE A 91 -17.60 13.98 -2.67
CA ILE A 91 -17.23 15.32 -3.10
C ILE A 91 -17.66 16.29 -2.00
N THR A 92 -16.70 17.07 -1.50
CA THR A 92 -16.92 17.95 -0.34
C THR A 92 -16.00 19.16 -0.39
N ASN A 93 -16.36 20.22 0.34
CA ASN A 93 -15.47 21.35 0.61
C ASN A 93 -14.79 21.21 1.99
N ASN A 94 -15.17 20.19 2.77
CA ASN A 94 -14.67 19.98 4.12
C ASN A 94 -13.54 18.95 4.12
N THR A 95 -12.36 19.37 4.54
CA THR A 95 -11.18 18.50 4.68
C THR A 95 -11.39 17.37 5.67
N ASN A 96 -12.30 17.50 6.63
CA ASN A 96 -12.57 16.47 7.63
C ASN A 96 -13.71 15.51 7.25
N ALA A 97 -14.37 15.69 6.10
CA ALA A 97 -15.50 14.85 5.72
C ALA A 97 -15.03 13.45 5.28
N TYR A 98 -15.52 12.39 5.91
CA TYR A 98 -15.19 11.01 5.54
C TYR A 98 -16.46 10.16 5.39
N LEU A 99 -16.33 9.07 4.64
CA LEU A 99 -17.36 8.04 4.55
C LEU A 99 -17.04 6.91 5.52
N VAL A 100 -18.05 6.47 6.28
CA VAL A 100 -17.96 5.24 7.06
C VAL A 100 -18.20 4.07 6.12
N LEU A 101 -17.17 3.25 5.91
CA LEU A 101 -17.23 2.07 5.04
C LEU A 101 -17.02 0.82 5.88
N ASN A 102 -17.93 -0.14 5.79
CA ASN A 102 -17.88 -1.38 6.57
C ASN A 102 -17.06 -2.46 5.82
N HIS A 103 -15.82 -2.15 5.47
CA HIS A 103 -14.93 -3.05 4.73
C HIS A 103 -13.54 -3.09 5.36
N LYS A 104 -12.94 -4.28 5.42
CA LYS A 104 -11.65 -4.51 6.11
C LYS A 104 -10.45 -3.94 5.35
N ARG A 105 -10.54 -3.79 4.03
CA ARG A 105 -9.45 -3.30 3.16
C ARG A 105 -10.01 -2.29 2.18
N VAL A 106 -9.97 -1.03 2.59
CA VAL A 106 -10.37 0.11 1.76
C VAL A 106 -9.14 0.93 1.44
N PHE A 107 -8.95 1.19 0.15
CA PHE A 107 -7.97 2.16 -0.34
C PHE A 107 -8.68 3.48 -0.58
N SER A 108 -7.95 4.59 -0.40
CA SER A 108 -8.50 5.92 -0.61
C SER A 108 -7.52 6.82 -1.33
N GLU A 109 -8.00 7.48 -2.37
CA GLU A 109 -7.32 8.57 -3.06
C GLU A 109 -8.09 9.87 -2.83
N PHE A 110 -7.38 10.99 -2.81
CA PHE A 110 -8.01 12.30 -2.76
C PHE A 110 -7.36 13.25 -3.76
N LEU A 111 -8.16 14.18 -4.27
CA LEU A 111 -7.70 15.21 -5.18
C LEU A 111 -8.37 16.54 -4.82
N PHE A 112 -7.57 17.60 -4.84
CA PHE A 112 -8.03 18.98 -4.71
C PHE A 112 -8.25 19.56 -6.10
N ILE A 113 -9.47 20.00 -6.38
CA ILE A 113 -9.83 20.66 -7.62
C ILE A 113 -10.23 22.10 -7.29
N SER A 114 -9.45 23.06 -7.79
CA SER A 114 -9.86 24.46 -7.82
C SER A 114 -10.83 24.70 -8.97
N GLY A 115 -11.88 25.47 -8.68
CA GLY A 115 -12.80 25.99 -9.69
C GLY A 115 -12.13 27.04 -10.60
N ASN A 116 -12.85 27.48 -11.62
CA ASN A 116 -12.37 28.48 -12.57
C ASN A 116 -12.31 29.88 -11.91
N GLU A 117 -11.67 30.88 -12.55
CA GLU A 117 -11.45 32.22 -11.95
C GLU A 117 -12.72 32.88 -11.37
N THR A 118 -13.90 32.56 -11.94
CA THR A 118 -15.21 33.07 -11.51
C THR A 118 -15.78 32.35 -10.28
N ASN A 119 -15.35 31.12 -9.99
CA ASN A 119 -15.85 30.30 -8.88
C ASN A 119 -14.67 29.79 -8.04
N LYS A 120 -14.24 30.59 -7.07
CA LYS A 120 -13.11 30.32 -6.16
C LYS A 120 -13.37 29.17 -5.16
N ALA A 121 -14.48 28.46 -5.25
CA ALA A 121 -14.76 27.33 -4.38
C ALA A 121 -13.86 26.14 -4.76
N PHE A 122 -12.97 25.75 -3.85
CA PHE A 122 -12.25 24.49 -3.97
C PHE A 122 -13.19 23.32 -3.64
N LYS A 123 -12.98 22.22 -4.35
CA LYS A 123 -13.67 20.95 -4.14
C LYS A 123 -12.64 19.88 -3.86
N ILE A 124 -12.93 19.04 -2.90
CA ILE A 124 -12.15 17.86 -2.54
C ILE A 124 -12.97 16.67 -3.01
N ILE A 125 -12.40 15.86 -3.90
CA ILE A 125 -12.95 14.56 -4.23
C ILE A 125 -12.14 13.49 -3.50
N ARG A 126 -12.83 12.59 -2.82
CA ARG A 126 -12.27 11.38 -2.22
C ARG A 126 -12.87 10.17 -2.91
N LEU A 127 -12.01 9.32 -3.45
CA LEU A 127 -12.40 8.05 -4.04
C LEU A 127 -11.98 6.95 -3.08
N TYR A 128 -12.95 6.18 -2.62
CA TYR A 128 -12.73 4.99 -1.81
C TYR A 128 -12.98 3.76 -2.66
N TYR A 129 -12.10 2.78 -2.63
CA TYR A 129 -12.27 1.54 -3.39
C TYR A 129 -11.80 0.31 -2.62
N TRP A 130 -12.45 -0.81 -2.86
CA TRP A 130 -12.17 -2.09 -2.22
C TRP A 130 -12.45 -3.23 -3.19
N ARG A 131 -11.71 -4.34 -3.08
CA ARG A 131 -11.88 -5.49 -3.97
C ARG A 131 -13.29 -6.07 -3.78
N LYS A 132 -13.94 -6.46 -4.87
CA LYS A 132 -15.17 -7.25 -4.83
C LYS A 132 -14.83 -8.65 -4.33
N GLU A 133 -15.57 -9.12 -3.33
CA GLU A 133 -15.50 -10.51 -2.88
C GLU A 133 -16.10 -11.45 -3.94
#